data_AF-A0A2R5L1B5-F1
#
_entry.id   AF-A0A2R5L1B5-F1
#
_cell.length_a   1.000
_cell.length_b   1.000
_cell.length_c   1.000
_cell.angle_alpha   90.00
_cell.angle_beta   90.00
_cell.angle_gamma   90.00
#
_symmetry.space_group_name_H-M   'P 1'
#
loop_
_entity.id
_entity.type
_entity.pdbx_description
1 polymer ?
#
loop_
_entity_poly.entity_id
_entity_poly.type
_entity_poly.pdbx_seq_one_letter_code
_entity_poly.pdbx_strand_id
1 'polypeptide(L)'
;NPVFYYIARRYKIGETNGDQLIYHVILTLKPVCRKPFELVIDFTHTSTENRFRTEFLQKWFVVLPEVAYDNIHAAYVYNANSWVREYTKYHDRALAPLKNHKKLIFLDTPIRLNEHIHPDQQKLPGAT
;
A
#
# COMPACT_ATOMS: atom_id res chain seq x y z
N ASN A 1 15.00 -6.30 0.98
CA ASN A 1 14.32 -6.76 2.23
C ASN A 1 13.16 -7.68 1.86
N PRO A 2 12.41 -8.34 2.78
CA PRO A 2 11.14 -8.97 2.42
C PRO A 2 10.19 -7.96 1.79
N VAL A 3 9.54 -8.33 0.69
CA VAL A 3 8.62 -7.45 -0.05
C VAL A 3 7.18 -7.94 0.13
N PHE A 4 6.30 -7.04 0.56
CA PHE A 4 4.86 -7.32 0.68
C PHE A 4 4.08 -6.54 -0.38
N TYR A 5 3.05 -7.18 -0.93
CA TYR A 5 2.24 -6.61 -2.00
C TYR A 5 0.83 -6.36 -1.50
N TYR A 6 0.38 -5.10 -1.55
CA TYR A 6 -1.02 -4.76 -1.41
C TYR A 6 -1.60 -4.54 -2.81
N ILE A 7 -2.50 -5.44 -3.23
CA ILE A 7 -3.16 -5.39 -4.53
C ILE A 7 -4.52 -4.72 -4.36
N ALA A 8 -4.59 -3.40 -4.58
CA ALA A 8 -5.75 -2.59 -4.18
C ALA A 8 -7.06 -3.06 -4.83
N ARG A 9 -7.03 -3.47 -6.11
CA ARG A 9 -8.19 -3.99 -6.84
C ARG A 9 -8.83 -5.26 -6.24
N ARG A 10 -8.13 -5.98 -5.36
CA ARG A 10 -8.67 -7.17 -4.68
C ARG A 10 -9.49 -6.83 -3.43
N TYR A 11 -9.27 -5.65 -2.86
CA TYR A 11 -10.16 -5.15 -1.82
C TYR A 11 -11.41 -4.57 -2.49
N LYS A 12 -12.57 -4.96 -1.99
CA LYS A 12 -13.86 -4.43 -2.45
C LYS A 12 -14.67 -3.90 -1.28
N ILE A 13 -15.04 -2.63 -1.36
CA ILE A 13 -15.87 -1.98 -0.36
C ILE A 13 -17.24 -2.66 -0.28
N GLY A 14 -17.68 -3.01 0.92
CA GLY A 14 -18.96 -3.69 1.15
C GLY A 14 -18.92 -5.22 1.00
N GLU A 15 -17.93 -5.77 0.30
CA GLU A 15 -17.69 -7.22 0.23
C GLU A 15 -16.63 -7.68 1.25
N THR A 16 -15.58 -6.88 1.44
CA THR A 16 -14.49 -7.18 2.38
C THR A 16 -14.65 -6.39 3.67
N ASN A 17 -14.64 -7.08 4.81
CA ASN A 17 -14.61 -6.43 6.12
C ASN A 17 -13.24 -5.77 6.35
N GLY A 18 -13.22 -4.46 6.56
CA GLY A 18 -11.98 -3.69 6.72
C GLY A 18 -11.17 -4.06 7.97
N ASP A 19 -11.83 -4.42 9.07
CA ASP A 19 -11.14 -4.84 10.29
C ASP A 19 -10.49 -6.21 10.12
N GLN A 20 -11.14 -7.12 9.38
CA GLN A 20 -10.53 -8.41 9.02
C GLN A 20 -9.31 -8.24 8.11
N LEU A 21 -9.35 -7.29 7.16
CA LEU A 21 -8.18 -6.96 6.33
C LEU A 21 -7.03 -6.40 7.19
N ILE A 22 -7.32 -5.46 8.08
CA ILE A 22 -6.31 -4.91 9.01
C ILE A 22 -5.70 -6.02 9.86
N TYR A 23 -6.53 -6.89 10.42
CA TYR A 23 -6.07 -8.03 11.22
C TYR A 23 -5.20 -8.99 10.41
N HIS A 24 -5.58 -9.29 9.18
CA HIS A 24 -4.78 -10.10 8.26
C HIS A 24 -3.40 -9.47 8.02
N VAL A 25 -3.35 -8.15 7.74
CA VAL A 25 -2.07 -7.44 7.55
C VAL A 25 -1.21 -7.48 8.81
N ILE A 26 -1.80 -7.27 10.00
CA ILE A 26 -1.09 -7.37 11.28
C ILE A 26 -0.46 -8.76 11.45
N LEU A 27 -1.21 -9.84 11.22
CA LEU A 27 -0.70 -11.20 11.33
C LEU A 27 0.41 -11.49 10.31
N THR A 28 0.24 -11.03 9.08
CA THR A 28 1.22 -11.18 8.00
C THR A 28 2.54 -10.46 8.31
N LEU A 29 2.47 -9.27 8.91
CA LEU A 29 3.67 -8.49 9.25
C LEU A 29 4.29 -8.86 10.60
N LYS A 30 3.52 -9.44 11.54
CA LYS A 30 4.00 -9.84 12.87
C LYS A 30 5.36 -10.57 12.90
N PRO A 31 5.66 -11.56 12.02
CA PRO A 31 6.95 -12.25 12.06
C PRO A 31 8.14 -11.39 11.60
N VAL A 32 7.88 -10.30 10.89
CA VAL A 32 8.94 -9.47 10.25
C VAL A 32 8.96 -8.02 10.70
N CYS A 33 7.97 -7.54 11.45
CA CYS A 33 7.80 -6.11 11.77
C CYS A 33 8.93 -5.47 12.60
N ARG A 34 9.85 -6.28 13.14
CA ARG A 34 11.08 -5.86 13.83
C ARG A 34 12.32 -5.80 12.94
N LYS A 35 12.19 -6.12 11.66
CA LYS A 35 13.25 -6.05 10.64
C LYS A 35 12.78 -5.17 9.49
N PRO A 36 13.68 -4.51 8.76
CA PRO A 36 13.30 -3.74 7.58
C PRO A 36 12.54 -4.61 6.57
N PHE A 37 11.48 -4.05 5.98
CA PHE A 37 10.69 -4.66 4.91
C PHE A 37 10.24 -3.60 3.90
N GLU A 38 9.80 -4.03 2.73
CA GLU A 38 9.37 -3.16 1.65
C GLU A 38 7.92 -3.43 1.27
N LEU A 39 7.24 -2.40 0.78
CA LEU A 39 5.85 -2.46 0.36
C LEU A 39 5.74 -2.13 -1.12
N VAL A 40 4.96 -2.90 -1.87
CA VAL A 40 4.49 -2.53 -3.20
C VAL A 40 2.97 -2.37 -3.11
N ILE A 41 2.50 -1.16 -3.40
CA ILE A 41 1.08 -0.82 -3.42
C ILE A 41 0.66 -0.75 -4.88
N ASP A 42 0.04 -1.81 -5.36
CA ASP A 42 -0.42 -1.94 -6.74
C ASP A 42 -1.83 -1.35 -6.88
N PHE A 43 -1.90 -0.22 -7.59
CA PHE A 43 -3.13 0.49 -7.90
C PHE A 43 -3.71 0.16 -9.28
N THR A 44 -3.18 -0.85 -9.98
CA THR A 44 -3.69 -1.26 -11.29
C THR A 44 -5.19 -1.53 -11.25
N HIS A 45 -5.94 -0.85 -12.13
CA HIS A 45 -7.40 -0.89 -12.22
C HIS A 45 -8.16 -0.52 -10.93
N THR A 46 -7.53 0.20 -10.00
CA THR A 46 -8.22 0.66 -8.78
C THR A 46 -9.29 1.70 -9.15
N SER A 47 -10.48 1.53 -8.58
CA SER A 47 -11.64 2.37 -8.81
C SER A 47 -12.40 2.66 -7.51
N THR A 48 -13.57 3.29 -7.63
CA THR A 48 -14.47 3.55 -6.49
C THR A 48 -14.82 2.29 -5.70
N GLU A 49 -14.88 1.12 -6.34
CA GLU A 49 -15.19 -0.16 -5.68
C GLU A 49 -14.09 -0.62 -4.73
N ASN A 50 -12.87 -0.11 -4.89
CA ASN A 50 -11.69 -0.56 -4.14
C ASN A 50 -11.26 0.43 -3.06
N ARG A 51 -12.07 1.46 -2.80
CA ARG A 51 -11.73 2.55 -1.90
C ARG A 51 -11.88 2.15 -0.43
N PHE A 52 -10.96 2.60 0.42
CA PHE A 52 -11.25 2.64 1.85
C PHE A 52 -12.23 3.77 2.17
N ARG A 53 -13.18 3.53 3.06
CA ARG A 53 -13.94 4.60 3.72
C ARG A 53 -13.00 5.41 4.60
N THR A 54 -13.30 6.68 4.82
CA THR A 54 -12.46 7.60 5.62
C THR A 54 -12.06 7.02 6.98
N GLU A 55 -13.01 6.38 7.67
CA GLU A 55 -12.78 5.71 8.97
C GLU A 55 -11.73 4.60 8.90
N PHE A 56 -11.73 3.79 7.83
CA PHE A 56 -10.74 2.73 7.63
C PHE A 56 -9.42 3.27 7.10
N LEU A 57 -9.45 4.32 6.27
CA LEU A 57 -8.24 4.98 5.80
C LEU A 57 -7.42 5.52 6.98
N GLN A 58 -8.08 6.16 7.94
CA GLN A 58 -7.41 6.71 9.13
C GLN A 58 -6.87 5.63 10.06
N LYS A 59 -7.56 4.50 10.20
CA LYS A 59 -7.11 3.36 11.02
C LYS A 59 -5.70 2.88 10.61
N TRP A 60 -5.39 2.86 9.32
CA TRP A 60 -4.08 2.40 8.82
C TRP A 60 -2.87 3.17 9.37
N PHE A 61 -3.05 4.37 9.90
CA PHE A 61 -1.99 5.17 10.51
C PHE A 61 -1.75 4.89 11.99
N VAL A 62 -2.62 4.10 12.64
CA VAL A 62 -2.58 3.89 14.10
C VAL A 62 -2.67 2.41 14.51
N VAL A 63 -3.03 1.50 13.61
CA VAL A 63 -3.29 0.09 13.94
C VAL A 63 -2.03 -0.78 14.04
N LEU A 64 -0.95 -0.43 13.33
CA LEU A 64 0.32 -1.14 13.46
C LEU A 64 1.15 -0.55 14.61
N PRO A 65 2.00 -1.35 15.28
CA PRO A 65 3.01 -0.84 16.21
C PRO A 65 3.95 0.15 15.52
N GLU A 66 4.42 1.17 16.24
CA GLU A 66 5.33 2.21 15.71
C GLU A 66 6.56 1.62 14.98
N VAL A 67 7.18 0.60 15.60
CA VAL A 67 8.31 -0.14 15.04
C VAL A 67 8.04 -0.73 13.64
N ALA A 68 6.78 -1.06 13.32
CA ALA A 68 6.43 -1.56 12.00
C ALA A 68 6.49 -0.45 10.94
N TYR A 69 6.02 0.77 11.26
CA TYR A 69 6.12 1.91 10.34
C TYR A 69 7.58 2.35 10.17
N ASP A 70 8.36 2.34 11.24
CA ASP A 70 9.79 2.66 11.21
C ASP A 70 10.59 1.69 10.34
N ASN A 71 10.22 0.41 10.38
CA ASN A 71 10.86 -0.65 9.61
C ASN A 71 10.37 -0.77 8.16
N ILE A 72 9.39 0.02 7.72
CA ILE A 72 9.19 0.20 6.27
C ILE A 72 10.47 0.83 5.73
N HIS A 73 11.17 0.14 4.84
CA HIS A 73 12.36 0.65 4.16
C HIS A 73 11.95 1.54 2.99
N ALA A 74 11.04 1.04 2.16
CA ALA A 74 10.45 1.74 1.03
C ALA A 74 9.01 1.25 0.77
N ALA A 75 8.17 2.14 0.27
CA ALA A 75 6.82 1.86 -0.19
C ALA A 75 6.68 2.37 -1.64
N TYR A 76 6.59 1.44 -2.59
CA TYR A 76 6.48 1.70 -4.01
C TYR A 76 5.01 1.82 -4.41
N VAL A 77 4.63 2.99 -4.90
CA VAL A 77 3.30 3.24 -5.46
C VAL A 77 3.34 2.90 -6.94
N TYR A 78 2.68 1.80 -7.29
CA TYR A 78 2.71 1.21 -8.63
C TYR A 78 1.36 1.44 -9.34
N ASN A 79 1.40 1.90 -10.59
CA ASN A 79 0.22 2.14 -11.44
C ASN A 79 -0.88 3.02 -10.80
N ALA A 80 -0.50 4.07 -10.07
CA ALA A 80 -1.47 5.06 -9.59
C ALA A 80 -2.14 5.79 -10.77
N ASN A 81 -3.46 5.67 -10.85
CA ASN A 81 -4.26 6.25 -11.93
C ASN A 81 -4.90 7.60 -11.52
N SER A 82 -5.65 8.22 -12.44
CA SER A 82 -6.35 9.49 -12.19
C SER A 82 -7.35 9.39 -11.05
N TRP A 83 -8.06 8.27 -10.90
CA TRP A 83 -8.99 8.06 -9.80
C TRP A 83 -8.26 8.05 -8.44
N VAL A 84 -7.11 7.37 -8.34
CA VAL A 84 -6.28 7.38 -7.11
C VAL A 84 -5.81 8.80 -6.80
N ARG A 85 -5.42 9.59 -7.80
CA ARG A 85 -5.03 10.99 -7.60
C ARG A 85 -6.18 11.85 -7.04
N GLU A 86 -7.40 11.68 -7.54
CA GLU A 86 -8.55 12.43 -7.01
C GLU A 86 -8.94 11.93 -5.62
N TYR A 87 -8.84 10.62 -5.36
CA TYR A 87 -9.05 10.05 -4.03
C TYR A 87 -8.07 10.61 -3.00
N THR A 88 -6.78 10.74 -3.36
CA THR A 88 -5.78 11.30 -2.43
C THR A 88 -6.00 12.78 -2.16
N LYS A 89 -6.38 13.57 -3.18
CA LYS A 89 -6.77 14.98 -3.00
C LYS A 89 -7.98 15.13 -2.08
N TYR A 90 -9.03 14.33 -2.29
CA TYR A 90 -10.23 14.36 -1.45
C TYR A 90 -9.91 14.03 0.01
N HIS A 91 -8.94 13.16 0.26
CA HIS A 91 -8.50 12.75 1.59
C HIS A 91 -7.20 13.43 2.06
N ASP A 92 -6.85 14.62 1.55
CA ASP A 92 -5.56 15.31 1.86
C ASP A 92 -5.31 15.43 3.36
N ARG A 93 -6.35 15.71 4.17
CA ARG A 93 -6.22 15.77 5.64
C ARG A 93 -5.88 14.42 6.27
N ALA A 94 -6.50 13.33 5.82
CA ALA A 94 -6.23 11.98 6.35
C ALA A 94 -4.87 11.46 5.91
N LEU A 95 -4.42 11.86 4.71
CA LEU A 95 -3.14 11.45 4.11
C LEU A 95 -1.99 12.43 4.42
N ALA A 96 -2.24 13.47 5.21
CA ALA A 96 -1.23 14.47 5.57
C ALA A 96 0.10 13.86 6.08
N PRO A 97 0.10 12.77 6.90
CA PRO A 97 1.34 12.13 7.35
C PRO A 97 2.20 11.54 6.21
N LEU A 98 1.61 11.26 5.04
CA LEU A 98 2.32 10.69 3.88
C LEU A 98 2.84 11.76 2.92
N LYS A 99 2.44 13.02 3.08
CA LYS A 99 2.80 14.10 2.16
C LYS A 99 4.31 14.32 2.19
N ASN A 100 4.95 14.20 1.03
CA ASN A 100 6.41 14.28 0.86
C ASN A 100 7.22 13.27 1.71
N HIS A 101 6.60 12.16 2.12
CA HIS A 101 7.28 11.16 2.93
C HIS A 101 8.37 10.46 2.11
N LYS A 102 9.64 10.54 2.54
CA LYS A 102 10.82 10.07 1.78
C LYS A 102 10.80 8.58 1.41
N LYS A 103 10.10 7.77 2.21
CA LYS A 103 9.96 6.33 1.97
C LYS A 103 8.88 5.98 0.95
N LEU A 104 8.01 6.94 0.58
CA LEU A 104 6.93 6.73 -0.38
C LEU A 104 7.40 7.13 -1.78
N ILE A 105 7.59 6.14 -2.66
CA ILE A 105 8.20 6.29 -3.97
C ILE A 105 7.13 6.05 -5.03
N PHE A 106 6.77 7.10 -5.78
CA PHE A 106 5.86 6.96 -6.92
C PHE A 106 6.65 6.52 -8.15
N LEU A 107 6.20 5.42 -8.75
CA LEU A 107 6.82 4.89 -9.96
C LEU A 107 6.16 5.53 -11.19
N ASP A 108 6.92 6.32 -11.93
CA ASP A 108 6.42 7.01 -13.13
C ASP A 108 6.04 6.02 -14.24
N THR A 109 6.73 4.87 -14.30
CA THR A 109 6.37 3.76 -15.17
C THR A 109 6.51 2.44 -14.43
N PRO A 110 5.71 1.41 -14.78
CA PRO A 110 5.84 0.04 -14.31
C PRO A 110 7.28 -0.50 -14.26
N ILE A 111 8.04 -0.23 -15.32
CA ILE A 111 9.39 -0.75 -15.53
C ILE A 111 10.36 -0.29 -14.45
N ARG A 112 10.12 0.87 -13.82
CA ARG A 112 10.97 1.41 -12.76
C ARG A 112 10.99 0.54 -11.51
N LEU A 113 10.01 -0.36 -11.33
CA LEU A 113 10.09 -1.35 -10.26
C LEU A 113 11.34 -2.23 -10.37
N ASN A 114 11.84 -2.47 -11.60
CA ASN A 114 13.07 -3.22 -11.85
C ASN A 114 14.33 -2.54 -11.28
N GLU A 115 14.29 -1.23 -11.04
CA GLU A 115 15.39 -0.46 -10.39
C GLU A 115 15.48 -0.78 -8.89
N HIS A 116 14.44 -1.37 -8.31
CA HIS A 116 14.30 -1.59 -6.87
C HIS A 116 14.17 -3.07 -6.50
N ILE A 117 13.50 -3.86 -7.33
CA ILE A 117 13.24 -5.28 -7.12
C ILE A 117 13.62 -6.03 -8.39
N HIS A 118 14.54 -6.99 -8.28
CA HIS A 118 14.97 -7.80 -9.42
C HIS A 118 13.75 -8.46 -10.11
N PRO A 119 13.64 -8.44 -11.44
CA PRO A 119 12.46 -8.95 -12.16
C PRO A 119 12.01 -10.35 -11.70
N ASP A 120 12.95 -11.29 -11.52
CA ASP A 120 12.64 -12.66 -11.07
C ASP A 120 12.08 -12.76 -9.63
N GLN A 121 12.29 -11.72 -8.83
CA GLN A 121 11.80 -11.61 -7.46
C GLN A 121 10.45 -10.90 -7.37
N GLN A 122 10.00 -10.24 -8.44
CA GLN A 122 8.72 -9.55 -8.46
C GLN A 122 7.56 -10.55 -8.44
N LYS A 123 6.57 -10.30 -7.58
CA LYS A 123 5.37 -11.13 -7.41
C LYS A 123 4.07 -10.36 -7.69
N LEU A 124 4.12 -9.44 -8.66
CA LEU A 124 2.91 -8.79 -9.16
C LEU A 124 1.97 -9.82 -9.80
N PRO A 125 0.64 -9.66 -9.69
CA PRO A 125 -0.30 -10.55 -10.39
C PRO A 125 -0.07 -10.57 -11.91
N GLY A 126 -0.34 -11.69 -12.59
CA GLY A 126 -0.19 -11.75 -14.05
C GLY A 126 -1.12 -10.82 -14.84
N ALA A 127 -2.21 -10.36 -14.22
CA ALA A 127 -3.18 -9.44 -14.82
C ALA A 127 -2.87 -7.96 -14.53
N THR A 128 -1.63 -7.62 -14.15
CA THR A 128 -1.21 -6.26 -13.79
C THR A 128 -0.67 -5.50 -14.99
#